data_AF-A0A2X1PNI0-F1
#
_entry.id   AF-A0A2X1PNI0-F1
#
_cell.length_a   1.000
_cell.length_b   1.000
_cell.length_c   1.000
_cell.angle_alpha   90.00
_cell.angle_beta   90.00
_cell.angle_gamma   90.00
#
_symmetry.space_group_name_H-M   'P 1'
#
loop_
_entity.id
_entity.type
_entity.pdbx_description
1 polymer ?
#
loop_
_entity_poly.entity_id
_entity_poly.type
_entity_poly.pdbx_seq_one_letter_code
_entity_poly.pdbx_strand_id
1 'polypeptide(L)'
;MPLLNLDFQQWSQEQIKVTTGIREELAENWLAMLQDLDLSAVANEDVLAKIAKSYTDYLHQCKVQGMQFIQPGRFVLPSDLEGTPALQFFPLIHLSEEQWRTLKKTAKSNSYFAVLTKRYDYYRNKIVKGFYENYFSTFDRQVILADCLTPLNHSQQAFLDMQMGLNQLFNNFHYGSRNFLHRLFSPRIDRLMFVATKADHITRDQIPNLVSLMRQIVQEGGRHVEFEGIDTEYTAIAAVRTTKQVIVNQQGKRN
;
A
#
# COMPACT_ATOMS: atom_id res chain seq x y z
N MET A 1 2.33 4.49 5.91
CA MET A 1 3.30 3.45 6.32
C MET A 1 2.76 2.73 7.56
N PRO A 2 1.72 1.91 7.41
CA PRO A 2 0.99 1.38 8.57
C PRO A 2 1.85 0.40 9.39
N LEU A 3 2.74 -0.37 8.73
CA LEU A 3 3.63 -1.33 9.39
C LEU A 3 4.57 -0.71 10.44
N LEU A 4 4.95 0.56 10.33
CA LEU A 4 5.82 1.20 11.35
C LEU A 4 5.15 1.30 12.72
N ASN A 5 3.82 1.38 12.74
CA ASN A 5 3.03 1.59 13.95
C ASN A 5 2.37 0.31 14.45
N LEU A 6 2.53 -0.81 13.74
CA LEU A 6 1.93 -2.09 14.08
C LEU A 6 3.01 -3.05 14.57
N ASP A 7 2.80 -3.65 15.73
CA ASP A 7 3.53 -4.85 16.12
C ASP A 7 3.09 -6.07 15.29
N PHE A 8 3.79 -7.19 15.43
CA PHE A 8 3.52 -8.38 14.63
C PHE A 8 2.11 -8.95 14.84
N GLN A 9 1.58 -8.83 16.06
CA GLN A 9 0.22 -9.28 16.39
C GLN A 9 -0.81 -8.37 15.74
N GLN A 10 -0.67 -7.06 15.91
CA GLN A 10 -1.58 -6.06 15.35
C GLN A 10 -1.59 -6.15 13.82
N TRP A 11 -0.42 -6.29 13.20
CA TRP A 11 -0.35 -6.49 11.75
C TRP A 11 -1.08 -7.77 11.32
N SER A 12 -0.87 -8.89 12.02
CA SER A 12 -1.57 -10.14 11.73
C SER A 12 -3.09 -9.99 11.86
N GLN A 13 -3.56 -9.23 12.87
CA GLN A 13 -4.99 -8.94 13.05
C GLN A 13 -5.57 -8.06 11.95
N GLU A 14 -4.82 -7.08 11.45
CA GLU A 14 -5.23 -6.31 10.26
C GLU A 14 -5.31 -7.21 9.01
N GLN A 15 -4.45 -8.22 8.90
CA GLN A 15 -4.52 -9.17 7.78
C GLN A 15 -5.79 -10.05 7.84
N ILE A 16 -6.33 -10.37 9.02
CA ILE A 16 -7.62 -11.07 9.15
C ILE A 16 -8.74 -10.26 8.46
N LYS A 17 -8.78 -8.95 8.69
CA LYS A 17 -9.85 -8.08 8.18
C LYS A 17 -9.87 -8.01 6.65
N VAL A 18 -8.70 -8.12 6.02
CA VAL A 18 -8.59 -8.03 4.56
C VAL A 18 -8.70 -9.39 3.88
N THR A 19 -8.33 -10.49 4.54
CA THR A 19 -8.40 -11.84 3.97
C THR A 19 -9.83 -12.40 4.06
N THR A 20 -10.74 -11.85 3.26
CA THR A 20 -12.15 -12.26 3.17
C THR A 20 -12.60 -12.38 1.71
N GLY A 21 -13.65 -13.16 1.44
CA GLY A 21 -14.20 -13.35 0.10
C GLY A 21 -13.18 -13.98 -0.85
N ILE A 22 -12.99 -13.41 -2.04
CA ILE A 22 -12.02 -13.91 -3.04
C ILE A 22 -10.60 -14.04 -2.45
N ARG A 23 -10.21 -13.18 -1.49
CA ARG A 23 -8.87 -13.28 -0.87
C ARG A 23 -8.72 -14.54 -0.03
N GLU A 24 -9.79 -15.03 0.58
CA GLU A 24 -9.77 -16.26 1.36
C GLU A 24 -9.54 -17.47 0.45
N GLU A 25 -10.22 -17.51 -0.71
CA GLU A 25 -10.03 -18.53 -1.75
C GLU A 25 -8.58 -18.56 -2.25
N LEU A 26 -8.01 -17.39 -2.58
CA LEU A 26 -6.61 -17.29 -3.02
C LEU A 26 -5.59 -17.65 -1.92
N ALA A 27 -5.99 -17.51 -0.65
CA ALA A 27 -5.15 -17.76 0.51
C ALA A 27 -5.16 -19.22 0.97
N GLU A 28 -6.06 -20.06 0.44
CA GLU A 28 -6.35 -21.42 0.92
C GLU A 28 -5.09 -22.25 1.19
N ASN A 29 -4.18 -22.35 0.20
CA ASN A 29 -2.93 -23.11 0.33
C ASN A 29 -2.06 -22.62 1.49
N TRP A 30 -1.95 -21.30 1.67
CA TRP A 30 -1.16 -20.71 2.75
C TRP A 30 -1.84 -20.93 4.10
N LEU A 31 -3.16 -20.78 4.18
CA LEU A 31 -3.93 -21.00 5.41
C LEU A 31 -3.85 -22.46 5.89
N ALA A 32 -3.92 -23.42 4.97
CA ALA A 32 -3.73 -24.84 5.30
C ALA A 32 -2.36 -25.08 5.95
N MET A 33 -1.28 -24.54 5.37
CA MET A 33 0.06 -24.68 5.95
C MET A 33 0.21 -24.01 7.32
N LEU A 34 -0.55 -22.95 7.60
CA LEU A 34 -0.55 -22.31 8.91
C LEU A 34 -1.18 -23.18 9.99
N GLN A 35 -2.22 -23.94 9.67
CA GLN A 35 -2.92 -24.80 10.63
C GLN A 35 -2.03 -25.97 11.10
N ASP A 36 -1.16 -26.46 10.22
CA ASP A 36 -0.24 -27.58 10.52
C ASP A 36 1.02 -27.15 11.29
N LEU A 37 1.26 -25.85 11.44
CA LEU A 37 2.49 -25.32 12.01
C LEU A 37 2.42 -25.20 13.55
N ASP A 38 3.14 -26.06 14.28
CA ASP A 38 3.37 -25.85 15.70
C ASP A 38 4.34 -24.69 15.93
N LEU A 39 3.78 -23.54 16.30
CA LEU A 39 4.52 -22.29 16.53
C LEU A 39 5.47 -22.34 17.73
N SER A 40 5.30 -23.32 18.64
CA SER A 40 6.15 -23.52 19.82
C SER A 40 7.36 -24.41 19.54
N ALA A 41 7.33 -25.20 18.46
CA ALA A 41 8.42 -26.06 18.02
C ALA A 41 9.62 -25.24 17.51
N VAL A 42 10.80 -25.87 17.52
CA VAL A 42 12.04 -25.28 16.99
C VAL A 42 11.87 -24.99 15.50
N ALA A 43 12.22 -23.76 15.11
CA ALA A 43 12.05 -23.28 13.74
C ALA A 43 12.94 -24.06 12.77
N ASN A 44 12.34 -24.56 11.70
CA ASN A 44 13.04 -25.08 10.53
C ASN A 44 12.99 -24.02 9.42
N GLU A 45 14.15 -23.70 8.87
CA GLU A 45 14.32 -22.68 7.85
C GLU A 45 13.62 -23.02 6.52
N ASP A 46 13.65 -24.29 6.10
CA ASP A 46 12.99 -24.74 4.87
C ASP A 46 11.47 -24.66 4.99
N VAL A 47 10.93 -24.95 6.17
CA VAL A 47 9.49 -24.81 6.46
C VAL A 47 9.10 -23.33 6.42
N LEU A 48 9.86 -22.45 7.06
CA LEU A 48 9.61 -21.00 7.02
C LEU A 48 9.65 -20.46 5.59
N ALA A 49 10.66 -20.85 4.81
CA ALA A 49 10.81 -20.44 3.42
C ALA A 49 9.63 -20.93 2.56
N LYS A 50 9.19 -22.18 2.74
CA LYS A 50 8.05 -22.76 2.02
C LYS A 50 6.75 -22.00 2.30
N ILE A 51 6.44 -21.75 3.58
CA ILE A 51 5.19 -21.06 3.96
C ILE A 51 5.24 -19.58 3.52
N ALA A 52 6.39 -18.92 3.66
CA ALA A 52 6.57 -17.54 3.20
C ALA A 52 6.42 -17.43 1.66
N LYS A 53 6.92 -18.40 0.90
CA LYS A 53 6.69 -18.49 -0.54
C LYS A 53 5.20 -18.63 -0.84
N SER A 54 4.49 -19.54 -0.16
CA SER A 54 3.04 -19.70 -0.36
C SER A 54 2.25 -18.41 -0.07
N TYR A 55 2.64 -17.67 0.97
CA TYR A 55 2.06 -16.36 1.27
C TYR A 55 2.39 -15.32 0.18
N THR A 56 3.61 -15.33 -0.33
CA THR A 56 4.06 -14.43 -1.41
C THR A 56 3.30 -14.70 -2.71
N ASP A 57 3.08 -15.97 -3.04
CA ASP A 57 2.29 -16.40 -4.19
C ASP A 57 0.82 -15.93 -4.08
N TYR A 58 0.23 -16.01 -2.87
CA TYR A 58 -1.08 -15.40 -2.58
C TYR A 58 -1.10 -13.88 -2.87
N LEU A 59 -0.08 -13.14 -2.44
CA LEU A 59 0.02 -11.70 -2.71
C LEU A 59 0.15 -11.40 -4.22
N HIS A 60 0.90 -12.21 -4.97
CA HIS A 60 0.98 -12.09 -6.42
C HIS A 60 -0.38 -12.34 -7.08
N GLN A 61 -1.12 -13.37 -6.64
CA GLN A 61 -2.46 -13.65 -7.15
C GLN A 61 -3.43 -12.50 -6.87
N CYS A 62 -3.40 -11.91 -5.67
CA CYS A 62 -4.20 -10.73 -5.34
C CYS A 62 -3.90 -9.56 -6.29
N LYS A 63 -2.63 -9.33 -6.62
CA LYS A 63 -2.21 -8.28 -7.55
C LYS A 63 -2.71 -8.53 -8.97
N VAL A 64 -2.68 -9.79 -9.43
CA VAL A 64 -3.23 -10.19 -10.75
C VAL A 64 -4.74 -9.95 -10.80
N GLN A 65 -5.46 -10.15 -9.70
CA GLN A 65 -6.89 -9.85 -9.57
C GLN A 65 -7.19 -8.34 -9.41
N GLY A 66 -6.21 -7.46 -9.58
CA GLY A 66 -6.39 -6.00 -9.52
C GLY A 66 -6.52 -5.42 -8.10
N MET A 67 -6.29 -6.23 -7.06
CA MET A 67 -6.43 -5.79 -5.68
C MET A 67 -5.31 -4.84 -5.25
N GLN A 68 -5.67 -3.74 -4.60
CA GLN A 68 -4.73 -2.66 -4.26
C GLN A 68 -3.99 -2.88 -2.93
N PHE A 69 -4.62 -3.58 -1.98
CA PHE A 69 -4.02 -3.82 -0.66
C PHE A 69 -3.05 -5.01 -0.70
N ILE A 70 -1.76 -4.73 -0.90
CA ILE A 70 -0.70 -5.74 -0.91
C ILE A 70 0.32 -5.43 0.19
N GLN A 71 0.36 -6.27 1.22
CA GLN A 71 1.31 -6.14 2.33
C GLN A 71 1.92 -7.50 2.70
N PRO A 72 3.22 -7.55 3.02
CA PRO A 72 4.20 -6.48 2.89
C PRO A 72 4.60 -6.25 1.43
N GLY A 73 4.57 -5.00 0.94
CA GLY A 73 4.75 -4.72 -0.49
C GLY A 73 6.07 -5.19 -1.12
N ARG A 74 7.14 -5.35 -0.32
CA ARG A 74 8.44 -5.86 -0.81
C ARG A 74 8.42 -7.34 -1.11
N PHE A 75 7.39 -8.08 -0.69
CA PHE A 75 7.29 -9.50 -1.04
C PHE A 75 7.03 -9.70 -2.53
N VAL A 76 6.19 -8.84 -3.11
CA VAL A 76 5.87 -8.86 -4.55
C VAL A 76 6.77 -7.95 -5.40
N LEU A 77 7.65 -7.19 -4.75
CA LEU A 77 8.62 -6.27 -5.36
C LEU A 77 9.91 -6.26 -4.51
N PRO A 78 10.66 -7.38 -4.46
CA PRO A 78 11.77 -7.55 -3.52
C PRO A 78 13.01 -6.71 -3.81
N SER A 79 13.25 -6.33 -5.08
CA SER A 79 14.52 -5.71 -5.49
C SER A 79 15.71 -6.50 -4.94
N ASP A 80 16.62 -5.87 -4.19
CA ASP A 80 17.85 -6.49 -3.68
C ASP A 80 17.62 -7.41 -2.46
N LEU A 81 16.37 -7.55 -2.00
CA LEU A 81 16.01 -8.35 -0.83
C LEU A 81 15.52 -9.76 -1.20
N GLU A 82 15.53 -10.11 -2.48
CA GLU A 82 15.08 -11.41 -2.96
C GLU A 82 15.85 -12.56 -2.30
N GLY A 83 15.12 -13.59 -1.85
CA GLY A 83 15.70 -14.74 -1.17
C GLY A 83 16.24 -14.48 0.25
N THR A 84 16.21 -13.23 0.74
CA THR A 84 16.70 -12.92 2.09
C THR A 84 15.76 -13.46 3.18
N PRO A 85 16.29 -13.90 4.34
CA PRO A 85 15.46 -14.28 5.49
C PRO A 85 14.52 -13.18 5.99
N ALA A 86 14.83 -11.92 5.66
CA ALA A 86 14.01 -10.76 6.02
C ALA A 86 12.66 -10.73 5.29
N LEU A 87 12.50 -11.44 4.17
CA LEU A 87 11.23 -11.60 3.46
C LEU A 87 10.58 -12.97 3.71
N GLN A 88 11.05 -13.72 4.70
CA GLN A 88 10.53 -15.05 5.02
C GLN A 88 9.73 -15.04 6.33
N PHE A 89 8.66 -14.26 6.35
CA PHE A 89 7.68 -14.22 7.42
C PHE A 89 6.27 -14.07 6.84
N PHE A 90 5.25 -14.34 7.65
CA PHE A 90 3.85 -14.32 7.24
C PHE A 90 2.97 -14.01 8.45
N PRO A 91 1.75 -13.47 8.26
CA PRO A 91 0.88 -13.10 9.36
C PRO A 91 0.26 -14.35 10.00
N LEU A 92 0.11 -14.35 11.32
CA LEU A 92 -0.49 -15.48 12.04
C LEU A 92 -1.99 -15.24 12.25
N ILE A 93 -2.75 -15.36 11.17
CA ILE A 93 -4.17 -14.96 11.14
C ILE A 93 -5.12 -15.97 11.79
N HIS A 94 -4.65 -17.20 12.02
CA HIS A 94 -5.42 -18.28 12.66
C HIS A 94 -5.40 -18.21 14.19
N LEU A 95 -4.55 -17.34 14.78
CA LEU A 95 -4.38 -17.26 16.22
C LEU A 95 -5.42 -16.39 16.89
N SER A 96 -6.04 -16.91 17.95
CA SER A 96 -6.84 -16.14 18.90
C SER A 96 -5.97 -15.23 19.76
N GLU A 97 -6.57 -14.20 20.37
CA GLU A 97 -5.84 -13.30 21.27
C GLU A 97 -5.22 -14.03 22.47
N GLU A 98 -5.90 -15.06 22.97
CA GLU A 98 -5.39 -15.90 24.05
C GLU A 98 -4.17 -16.72 23.62
N GLN A 99 -4.20 -17.30 22.42
CA GLN A 99 -3.06 -18.04 21.87
C GLN A 99 -1.85 -17.13 21.67
N TRP A 100 -2.07 -15.91 21.17
CA TRP A 100 -1.02 -14.87 21.11
C TRP A 100 -0.42 -14.58 22.47
N ARG A 101 -1.25 -14.36 23.51
CA ARG A 101 -0.79 -14.09 24.87
C ARG A 101 0.01 -15.25 25.45
N THR A 102 -0.42 -16.48 25.18
CA THR A 102 0.26 -17.70 25.63
C THR A 102 1.62 -17.84 24.94
N LEU A 103 1.66 -17.79 23.61
CA LEU A 103 2.90 -17.91 22.82
C LEU A 103 3.91 -16.81 23.19
N LYS A 104 3.47 -15.57 23.40
CA LYS A 104 4.35 -14.47 23.86
C LYS A 104 5.05 -14.78 25.20
N LYS A 105 4.44 -15.61 26.06
CA LYS A 105 5.00 -15.99 27.37
C LYS A 105 5.81 -17.28 27.33
N THR A 106 5.41 -18.25 26.50
CA THR A 106 5.93 -19.62 26.55
C THR A 106 6.86 -19.99 25.40
N ALA A 107 6.82 -19.27 24.28
CA ALA A 107 7.63 -19.58 23.10
C ALA A 107 9.12 -19.44 23.42
N LYS A 108 9.90 -20.47 23.05
CA LYS A 108 11.35 -20.44 23.15
C LYS A 108 11.93 -19.51 22.08
N SER A 109 13.11 -18.94 22.33
CA SER A 109 13.76 -17.97 21.42
C SER A 109 14.05 -18.51 20.02
N ASN A 110 14.15 -19.83 19.86
CA ASN A 110 14.38 -20.52 18.59
C ASN A 110 13.10 -21.14 18.01
N SER A 111 11.91 -20.83 18.55
CA SER A 111 10.66 -21.35 18.01
C SER A 111 10.22 -20.61 16.75
N TYR A 112 9.34 -21.21 15.96
CA TYR A 112 8.75 -20.53 14.79
C TYR A 112 8.14 -19.17 15.15
N PHE A 113 7.38 -19.10 16.25
CA PHE A 113 6.81 -17.85 16.74
C PHE A 113 7.86 -16.75 16.98
N ALA A 114 8.94 -17.10 17.68
CA ALA A 114 10.01 -16.16 18.00
C ALA A 114 10.78 -15.71 16.74
N VAL A 115 11.06 -16.64 15.83
CA VAL A 115 11.75 -16.33 14.55
C VAL A 115 10.89 -15.44 13.66
N LEU A 116 9.60 -15.73 13.51
CA LEU A 116 8.65 -14.90 12.74
C LEU A 116 8.55 -13.49 13.31
N THR A 117 8.41 -13.37 14.63
CA THR A 117 8.37 -12.07 15.33
C THR A 117 9.65 -11.27 15.07
N LYS A 118 10.82 -11.92 15.22
CA LYS A 118 12.12 -11.28 14.98
C LYS A 118 12.29 -10.82 13.51
N ARG A 119 11.83 -11.62 12.54
CA ARG A 119 11.89 -11.27 11.11
C ARG A 119 10.97 -10.10 10.79
N TYR A 120 9.75 -10.10 11.31
CA TYR A 120 8.83 -8.97 11.18
C TYR A 120 9.44 -7.68 11.77
N ASP A 121 9.98 -7.75 12.99
CA ASP A 121 10.60 -6.61 13.64
C ASP A 121 11.84 -6.11 12.88
N TYR A 122 12.66 -7.02 12.35
CA TYR A 122 13.78 -6.68 11.47
C TYR A 122 13.29 -5.98 10.21
N TYR A 123 12.29 -6.54 9.53
CA TYR A 123 11.72 -5.96 8.33
C TYR A 123 11.17 -4.56 8.59
N ARG A 124 10.39 -4.38 9.68
CA ARG A 124 9.87 -3.07 10.08
C ARG A 124 11.00 -2.07 10.37
N ASN A 125 11.98 -2.47 11.18
CA ASN A 125 12.98 -1.55 11.72
C ASN A 125 14.15 -1.27 10.77
N LYS A 126 14.49 -2.20 9.87
CA LYS A 126 15.63 -2.06 8.97
C LYS A 126 15.22 -1.78 7.54
N ILE A 127 14.16 -2.42 7.05
CA ILE A 127 13.73 -2.26 5.66
C ILE A 127 12.72 -1.12 5.56
N VAL A 128 11.62 -1.15 6.33
CA VAL A 128 10.58 -0.12 6.24
C VAL A 128 11.09 1.21 6.79
N LYS A 129 11.64 1.22 8.02
CA LYS A 129 12.18 2.43 8.64
C LYS A 129 13.43 2.94 7.92
N GLY A 130 14.35 2.05 7.51
CA GLY A 130 15.53 2.45 6.74
C GLY A 130 15.18 3.08 5.39
N PHE A 131 14.16 2.57 4.70
CA PHE A 131 13.65 3.22 3.49
C PHE A 131 13.11 4.63 3.77
N TYR A 132 12.37 4.79 4.88
CA TYR A 132 11.87 6.10 5.28
C TYR A 132 13.00 7.08 5.62
N GLU A 133 13.96 6.66 6.43
CA GLU A 133 15.06 7.51 6.90
C GLU A 133 16.06 7.87 5.79
N ASN A 134 16.33 6.96 4.85
CA ASN A 134 17.36 7.16 3.83
C ASN A 134 16.84 7.78 2.52
N TYR A 135 15.54 7.63 2.23
CA TYR A 135 14.97 8.10 0.96
C TYR A 135 13.80 9.04 1.20
N PHE A 136 12.82 8.63 2.00
CA PHE A 136 11.58 9.41 2.15
C PHE A 136 11.79 10.72 2.92
N SER A 137 12.68 10.73 3.92
CA SER A 137 13.04 11.90 4.72
C SER A 137 13.69 13.01 3.91
N THR A 138 14.29 12.68 2.76
CA THR A 138 14.98 13.64 1.88
C THR A 138 14.05 14.28 0.84
N PHE A 139 12.78 13.86 0.75
CA PHE A 139 11.88 14.42 -0.23
C PHE A 139 11.39 15.82 0.19
N ASP A 140 11.66 16.80 -0.66
CA ASP A 140 11.13 18.17 -0.54
C ASP A 140 9.77 18.32 -1.24
N ARG A 141 9.54 17.54 -2.30
CA ARG A 141 8.34 17.63 -3.16
C ARG A 141 7.89 16.22 -3.53
N GLN A 142 6.58 16.01 -3.61
CA GLN A 142 6.04 14.73 -4.04
C GLN A 142 4.95 14.91 -5.10
N VAL A 143 4.92 13.98 -6.06
CA VAL A 143 3.89 13.89 -7.08
C VAL A 143 3.17 12.55 -6.94
N ILE A 144 1.85 12.58 -6.83
CA ILE A 144 0.99 11.38 -6.83
C ILE A 144 0.30 11.31 -8.19
N LEU A 145 0.67 10.29 -8.97
CA LEU A 145 0.08 10.00 -10.27
C LEU A 145 -1.11 9.06 -10.08
N ALA A 146 -2.28 9.43 -10.60
CA ALA A 146 -3.48 8.59 -10.58
C ALA A 146 -4.10 8.49 -11.98
N ASP A 147 -4.55 7.30 -12.37
CA ASP A 147 -5.33 7.11 -13.59
C ASP A 147 -6.82 7.05 -13.22
N CYS A 148 -7.53 8.16 -13.43
CA CYS A 148 -8.97 8.25 -13.17
C CYS A 148 -9.81 7.84 -14.39
N LEU A 149 -9.22 7.79 -15.58
CA LEU A 149 -9.98 7.59 -16.83
C LEU A 149 -10.25 6.11 -17.09
N THR A 150 -9.27 5.24 -16.85
CA THR A 150 -9.45 3.79 -17.09
C THR A 150 -10.57 3.20 -16.23
N PRO A 151 -10.64 3.44 -14.91
CA PRO A 151 -11.73 2.92 -14.08
C PRO A 151 -13.09 3.55 -14.42
N LEU A 152 -13.11 4.87 -14.68
CA LEU A 152 -14.32 5.61 -15.04
C LEU A 152 -14.96 5.08 -16.33
N ASN A 153 -14.15 4.71 -17.32
CA ASN A 153 -14.63 4.12 -18.57
C ASN A 153 -15.03 2.64 -18.45
N HIS A 154 -14.64 1.96 -17.36
CA HIS A 154 -14.88 0.53 -17.21
C HIS A 154 -16.21 0.24 -16.49
N SER A 155 -16.38 0.72 -15.25
CA SER A 155 -17.62 0.55 -14.49
C SER A 155 -17.65 1.43 -13.24
N GLN A 156 -18.84 1.63 -12.68
CA GLN A 156 -19.01 2.30 -11.39
C GLN A 156 -18.25 1.57 -10.27
N GLN A 157 -18.26 0.24 -10.25
CA GLN A 157 -17.54 -0.54 -9.24
C GLN A 157 -16.02 -0.31 -9.33
N ALA A 158 -15.45 -0.36 -10.54
CA ALA A 158 -14.03 -0.11 -10.74
C ALA A 158 -13.63 1.31 -10.30
N PHE A 159 -14.50 2.30 -10.53
CA PHE A 159 -14.29 3.66 -10.05
C PHE A 159 -14.31 3.75 -8.52
N LEU A 160 -15.27 3.11 -7.85
CA LEU A 160 -15.35 3.05 -6.39
C LEU A 160 -14.12 2.34 -5.79
N ASP A 161 -13.68 1.24 -6.38
CA ASP A 161 -12.49 0.51 -5.93
C ASP A 161 -11.21 1.36 -6.04
N MET A 162 -11.07 2.12 -7.15
CA MET A 162 -9.98 3.08 -7.31
C MET A 162 -10.04 4.18 -6.25
N GLN A 163 -11.23 4.75 -5.99
CA GLN A 163 -11.42 5.77 -4.95
C GLN A 163 -11.03 5.22 -3.57
N MET A 164 -11.45 4.00 -3.23
CA MET A 164 -11.05 3.33 -1.99
C MET A 164 -9.53 3.12 -1.90
N GLY A 165 -8.89 2.68 -2.99
CA GLY A 165 -7.45 2.48 -3.05
C GLY A 165 -6.64 3.77 -2.86
N LEU A 166 -7.06 4.86 -3.51
CA LEU A 166 -6.45 6.19 -3.34
C LEU A 166 -6.63 6.70 -1.91
N ASN A 167 -7.81 6.55 -1.33
CA ASN A 167 -8.07 6.91 0.06
C ASN A 167 -7.18 6.10 1.02
N GLN A 168 -7.06 4.78 0.84
CA GLN A 168 -6.14 3.97 1.66
C GLN A 168 -4.68 4.41 1.52
N LEU A 169 -4.26 4.85 0.33
CA LEU A 169 -2.94 5.44 0.11
C LEU A 169 -2.80 6.73 0.92
N PHE A 170 -3.75 7.67 0.82
CA PHE A 170 -3.74 8.93 1.57
C PHE A 170 -3.67 8.70 3.08
N ASN A 171 -4.43 7.73 3.58
CA ASN A 171 -4.41 7.37 4.99
C ASN A 171 -3.05 6.92 5.51
N ASN A 172 -2.19 6.45 4.61
CA ASN A 172 -0.85 6.01 4.95
C ASN A 172 0.17 7.15 4.93
N PHE A 173 -0.22 8.34 4.49
CA PHE A 173 0.59 9.55 4.44
C PHE A 173 0.20 10.49 5.60
N HIS A 174 0.73 10.20 6.79
CA HIS A 174 0.61 11.12 7.92
C HIS A 174 1.73 12.15 7.86
N TYR A 175 1.43 13.35 7.36
CA TYR A 175 2.35 14.48 7.43
C TYR A 175 2.16 15.29 8.73
N GLY A 176 2.12 14.61 9.87
CA GLY A 176 1.79 15.24 11.16
C GLY A 176 2.71 16.41 11.55
N SER A 177 2.13 17.41 12.24
CA SER A 177 2.79 18.63 12.71
C SER A 177 3.75 18.37 13.88
N ARG A 178 4.90 19.05 13.89
CA ARG A 178 5.77 19.20 15.07
C ARG A 178 6.37 20.59 15.13
N ASN A 179 6.60 21.05 16.36
CA ASN A 179 6.96 22.40 16.78
C ASN A 179 8.03 23.11 15.92
N PHE A 180 7.87 24.44 15.82
CA PHE A 180 8.62 25.42 15.02
C PHE A 180 10.16 25.25 15.05
N LEU A 181 10.73 24.74 16.15
CA LEU A 181 12.18 24.66 16.38
C LEU A 181 12.89 23.53 15.61
N HIS A 182 12.19 22.48 15.18
CA HIS A 182 12.80 21.38 14.42
C HIS A 182 12.75 21.56 12.88
N ARG A 183 12.04 22.58 12.38
CA ARG A 183 11.92 22.91 10.95
C ARG A 183 13.27 23.32 10.32
N LEU A 184 14.23 23.76 11.13
CA LEU A 184 15.55 24.22 10.67
C LEU A 184 16.52 23.08 10.29
N PHE A 185 16.23 21.81 10.60
CA PHE A 185 17.23 20.73 10.52
C PHE A 185 16.82 19.45 9.76
N SER A 186 15.64 19.42 9.12
CA SER A 186 15.27 18.30 8.23
C SER A 186 14.39 18.80 7.09
N PRO A 187 14.76 18.55 5.81
CA PRO A 187 13.83 18.73 4.71
C PRO A 187 12.58 17.87 4.94
N ARG A 188 11.42 18.39 4.54
CA ARG A 188 10.15 17.66 4.58
C ARG A 188 9.30 18.15 3.41
N ILE A 189 8.52 17.24 2.85
CA ILE A 189 7.55 17.53 1.79
C ILE A 189 6.68 18.72 2.20
N ASP A 190 6.90 19.86 1.54
CA ASP A 190 6.16 21.11 1.73
C ASP A 190 5.20 21.38 0.56
N ARG A 191 5.40 20.72 -0.60
CA ARG A 191 4.38 20.62 -1.67
C ARG A 191 4.09 19.18 -2.07
N LEU A 192 2.81 18.94 -2.28
CA LEU A 192 2.26 17.69 -2.80
C LEU A 192 1.40 17.99 -4.03
N MET A 193 1.72 17.37 -5.16
CA MET A 193 0.96 17.53 -6.40
C MET A 193 0.21 16.25 -6.72
N PHE A 194 -1.11 16.34 -6.81
CA PHE A 194 -1.98 15.29 -7.33
C PHE A 194 -2.14 15.47 -8.83
N VAL A 195 -1.86 14.42 -9.58
CA VAL A 195 -1.79 14.48 -11.04
C VAL A 195 -2.64 13.36 -11.64
N ALA A 196 -3.73 13.75 -12.30
CA ALA A 196 -4.48 12.83 -13.15
C ALA A 196 -3.68 12.56 -14.43
N THR A 197 -3.38 11.29 -14.68
CA THR A 197 -2.57 10.85 -15.83
C THR A 197 -3.42 10.58 -17.07
N LYS A 198 -2.76 10.41 -18.22
CA LYS A 198 -3.40 10.08 -19.51
C LYS A 198 -4.40 11.13 -19.99
N ALA A 199 -4.17 12.41 -19.64
CA ALA A 199 -5.07 13.50 -20.00
C ALA A 199 -5.21 13.73 -21.52
N ASP A 200 -4.37 13.12 -22.34
CA ASP A 200 -4.48 13.12 -23.80
C ASP A 200 -5.63 12.23 -24.31
N HIS A 201 -6.19 11.36 -23.47
CA HIS A 201 -7.36 10.55 -23.81
C HIS A 201 -8.67 11.34 -23.80
N ILE A 202 -8.64 12.61 -23.41
CA ILE A 202 -9.81 13.51 -23.40
C ILE A 202 -9.51 14.79 -24.18
N THR A 203 -10.56 15.52 -24.54
CA THR A 203 -10.44 16.82 -25.22
C THR A 203 -10.01 17.91 -24.24
N ARG A 204 -9.45 19.02 -24.75
CA ARG A 204 -8.85 20.08 -23.92
C ARG A 204 -9.85 20.70 -22.94
N ASP A 205 -11.09 20.83 -23.37
CA ASP A 205 -12.22 21.36 -22.58
C ASP A 205 -12.62 20.45 -21.42
N GLN A 206 -12.25 19.16 -21.46
CA GLN A 206 -12.53 18.21 -20.38
C GLN A 206 -11.41 18.12 -19.34
N ILE A 207 -10.22 18.69 -19.61
CA ILE A 207 -9.10 18.70 -18.66
C ILE A 207 -9.52 19.33 -17.31
N PRO A 208 -10.21 20.47 -17.25
CA PRO A 208 -10.71 21.03 -15.98
C PRO A 208 -11.62 20.06 -15.21
N ASN A 209 -12.46 19.29 -15.91
CA ASN A 209 -13.35 18.31 -15.29
C ASN A 209 -12.56 17.15 -14.66
N LEU A 210 -11.52 16.66 -15.35
CA LEU A 210 -10.63 15.62 -14.82
C LEU A 210 -9.86 16.11 -13.58
N VAL A 211 -9.40 17.36 -13.58
CA VAL A 211 -8.76 17.98 -12.40
C VAL A 211 -9.77 18.11 -11.25
N SER A 212 -11.00 18.53 -11.55
CA SER A 212 -12.07 18.62 -10.54
C SER A 212 -12.41 17.26 -9.93
N LEU A 213 -12.50 16.21 -10.76
CA LEU A 213 -12.73 14.84 -10.31
C LEU A 213 -11.62 14.37 -9.36
N MET A 214 -10.35 14.58 -9.74
CA MET A 214 -9.22 14.22 -8.88
C MET A 214 -9.29 14.95 -7.54
N ARG A 215 -9.62 16.25 -7.55
CA ARG A 215 -9.82 17.04 -6.34
C ARG A 215 -10.93 16.48 -5.46
N GLN A 216 -12.08 16.13 -6.04
CA GLN A 216 -13.22 15.56 -5.30
C GLN A 216 -12.86 14.22 -4.66
N ILE A 217 -12.20 13.32 -5.40
CA ILE A 217 -11.76 12.02 -4.87
C ILE A 217 -10.86 12.21 -3.63
N VAL A 218 -9.89 13.12 -3.71
CA VAL A 218 -8.98 13.42 -2.59
C VAL A 218 -9.71 14.07 -1.41
N GLN A 219 -10.67 14.97 -1.68
CA GLN A 219 -11.43 15.66 -0.62
C GLN A 219 -12.45 14.75 0.08
N GLU A 220 -13.16 13.90 -0.66
CA GLU A 220 -14.14 12.94 -0.11
C GLU A 220 -13.50 11.85 0.76
N GLY A 221 -12.20 11.56 0.56
CA GLY A 221 -11.41 10.71 1.45
C GLY A 221 -11.33 11.22 2.90
N GLY A 222 -11.76 12.47 3.16
CA GLY A 222 -12.09 12.97 4.49
C GLY A 222 -10.93 13.56 5.28
N ARG A 223 -9.90 14.14 4.64
CA ARG A 223 -8.61 14.40 5.33
C ARG A 223 -7.97 15.76 5.08
N HIS A 224 -8.69 16.82 5.39
CA HIS A 224 -8.07 18.16 5.57
C HIS A 224 -6.94 18.15 6.61
N VAL A 225 -7.00 17.27 7.61
CA VAL A 225 -6.03 17.20 8.73
C VAL A 225 -4.70 16.55 8.34
N GLU A 226 -4.67 15.66 7.35
CA GLU A 226 -3.43 14.94 6.98
C GLU A 226 -2.48 15.77 6.12
N PHE A 227 -2.99 16.79 5.43
CA PHE A 227 -2.23 17.70 4.58
C PHE A 227 -2.06 19.09 5.21
N GLU A 228 -2.40 19.25 6.50
CA GLU A 228 -2.28 20.52 7.19
C GLU A 228 -0.82 20.98 7.22
N GLY A 229 -0.55 22.16 6.64
CA GLY A 229 0.81 22.69 6.49
C GLY A 229 1.55 22.25 5.22
N ILE A 230 0.90 21.53 4.29
CA ILE A 230 1.41 21.19 2.96
C ILE A 230 0.64 21.96 1.90
N ASP A 231 1.35 22.58 0.98
CA ASP A 231 0.79 23.22 -0.21
C ASP A 231 0.38 22.14 -1.23
N THR A 232 -0.92 21.96 -1.42
CA THR A 232 -1.49 20.88 -2.26
C THR A 232 -1.99 21.43 -3.59
N GLU A 233 -1.46 20.88 -4.68
CA GLU A 233 -1.84 21.25 -6.04
C GLU A 233 -2.49 20.07 -6.78
N TYR A 234 -3.31 20.39 -7.79
CA TYR A 234 -4.02 19.42 -8.61
C TYR A 234 -3.85 19.78 -10.08
N THR A 235 -3.47 18.81 -10.90
CA THR A 235 -3.39 18.99 -12.35
C THR A 235 -3.72 17.69 -13.08
N ALA A 236 -3.78 17.78 -14.41
CA ALA A 236 -3.88 16.61 -15.28
C ALA A 236 -2.82 16.70 -16.37
N ILE A 237 -2.10 15.61 -16.60
CA ILE A 237 -1.03 15.54 -17.59
C ILE A 237 -1.15 14.29 -18.47
N ALA A 238 -0.56 14.39 -19.65
CA ALA A 238 -0.13 13.25 -20.43
C ALA A 238 1.39 13.24 -20.49
N ALA A 239 2.03 12.35 -19.73
CA ALA A 239 3.50 12.26 -19.71
C ALA A 239 4.05 11.90 -21.10
N VAL A 240 3.31 11.08 -21.84
CA VAL A 240 3.54 10.77 -23.26
C VAL A 240 2.22 10.99 -23.98
N ARG A 241 2.19 11.91 -24.95
CA ARG A 241 0.99 12.21 -25.73
C ARG A 241 0.88 11.23 -26.90
N THR A 242 -0.20 10.46 -26.91
CA THR A 242 -0.51 9.44 -27.92
C THR A 242 -1.66 9.84 -28.85
N THR A 243 -2.35 10.94 -28.56
CA THR A 243 -3.50 11.43 -29.34
C THR A 243 -3.25 12.79 -30.01
N LYS A 244 -4.03 13.09 -31.05
CA LYS A 244 -4.08 14.41 -31.69
C LYS A 244 -5.47 15.01 -31.52
N GLN A 245 -5.53 16.31 -31.25
CA GLN A 245 -6.80 17.03 -31.17
C GLN A 245 -7.29 17.34 -32.57
N VAL A 246 -8.56 17.02 -32.82
CA VAL A 246 -9.25 17.31 -34.07
C VAL A 246 -10.55 18.01 -33.69
N ILE A 247 -10.80 19.17 -34.28
CA ILE A 247 -12.07 19.89 -34.14
C ILE A 247 -12.95 19.43 -35.30
N VAL A 248 -14.13 18.89 -35.00
CA VAL A 248 -15.08 18.48 -36.03
C VAL A 248 -16.28 19.43 -35.99
N ASN A 249 -16.47 20.19 -37.06
CA ASN A 249 -17.67 21.01 -37.21
C ASN A 249 -18.82 20.13 -37.70
N GLN A 250 -19.70 19.71 -36.79
CA GLN A 250 -21.00 19.14 -37.13
C GLN A 250 -22.10 20.16 -36.77
N GLN A 251 -22.88 20.57 -37.78
CA GLN A 251 -24.06 21.44 -37.61
C GLN A 251 -23.81 22.74 -36.83
N GLY A 252 -22.68 23.42 -37.09
CA GLY A 252 -22.37 24.74 -36.51
C GLY A 252 -21.96 24.72 -35.03
N LYS A 253 -21.90 23.54 -34.39
CA LYS A 253 -21.28 23.37 -33.08
C LYS A 253 -19.87 22.82 -33.25
N ARG A 254 -18.91 23.47 -32.58
CA ARG A 254 -17.53 22.99 -32.45
C ARG A 254 -17.53 21.93 -31.36
N ASN A 255 -17.33 20.67 -31.76
CA ASN A 255 -17.01 19.58 -30.84
C ASN A 255 -15.53 19.22 -30.99
#